data_AF-A0A5K1HFF5-F1
#
_entry.id   AF-A0A5K1HFF5-F1
#
_cell.length_a   1.000
_cell.length_b   1.000
_cell.length_c   1.000
_cell.angle_alpha   90.00
_cell.angle_beta   90.00
_cell.angle_gamma   90.00
#
_symmetry.space_group_name_H-M   'P 1'
#
loop_
_entity.id
_entity.type
_entity.pdbx_description
1 polymer ?
#
loop_
_entity_poly.entity_id
_entity_poly.type
_entity_poly.pdbx_seq_one_letter_code
_entity_poly.pdbx_strand_id
1 'polypeptide(L)'
;NSQNFISVDVVSEIRPNVQLFKRINFSSATSPGLFQASIEQECDNKMGKEYGPPQNKLLAIFIDDLSMPFVNKWGDQITLEIVRQLIEQGGFYWLDKAQRGNFKSIKNLSYVGAMNHPGGGRNDIPNRLKRQFFIFNMILPLSIEGIY
;
A
#
# COMPACT_ATOMS: atom_id res chain seq x y z
N ASN A 1 -11.31 15.47 6.37
CA ASN A 1 -10.66 14.23 6.86
C ASN A 1 -9.16 14.44 6.96
N SER A 2 -8.63 14.49 8.17
CA SER A 2 -7.19 14.68 8.47
C SER A 2 -6.29 13.69 7.72
N GLN A 3 -6.74 12.45 7.52
CA GLN A 3 -6.03 11.42 6.75
C GLN A 3 -5.75 11.82 5.29
N ASN A 4 -6.65 12.60 4.66
CA ASN A 4 -6.46 13.06 3.28
C ASN A 4 -5.35 14.12 3.18
N PHE A 5 -5.27 15.03 4.15
CA PHE A 5 -4.22 16.06 4.20
C PHE A 5 -2.83 15.44 4.41
N ILE A 6 -2.74 14.39 5.24
CA ILE A 6 -1.49 13.66 5.48
C ILE A 6 -0.98 12.98 4.20
N SER A 7 -1.87 12.54 3.31
CA SER A 7 -1.46 11.67 2.19
C SER A 7 -0.51 12.33 1.18
N VAL A 8 -0.58 13.64 0.96
CA VAL A 8 0.25 14.33 -0.04
C VAL A 8 1.44 15.04 0.62
N ASP A 9 1.18 15.83 1.66
CA ASP A 9 2.20 16.68 2.28
C ASP A 9 3.25 15.84 3.02
N VAL A 10 2.81 14.89 3.86
CA VAL A 10 3.73 14.05 4.64
C VAL A 10 4.58 13.15 3.74
N VAL A 11 4.04 12.65 2.63
CA VAL A 11 4.83 11.83 1.70
C VAL A 11 5.90 12.65 0.99
N SER A 12 5.58 13.89 0.62
CA SER A 12 6.55 14.80 0.00
C SER A 12 7.63 15.28 0.98
N GLU A 13 7.29 15.46 2.26
CA GLU A 13 8.24 15.84 3.32
C GLU A 13 9.13 14.68 3.79
N ILE A 14 8.56 13.47 3.95
CA ILE A 14 9.29 12.30 4.46
C ILE A 14 10.38 11.83 3.49
N ARG A 15 10.18 12.01 2.18
CA ARG A 15 11.21 11.71 1.18
C ARG A 15 11.20 12.76 0.06
N PRO A 16 12.11 13.76 0.10
CA PRO A 16 12.19 14.79 -0.93
C PRO A 16 12.57 14.23 -2.33
N ASN A 17 13.02 12.97 -2.39
CA ASN A 17 13.33 12.26 -3.64
C ASN A 17 12.11 11.53 -4.24
N VAL A 18 10.94 11.55 -3.59
CA VAL A 18 9.69 11.02 -4.17
C VAL A 18 9.26 11.93 -5.30
N GLN A 19 9.15 11.35 -6.50
CA GLN A 19 8.80 12.10 -7.72
C GLN A 19 7.48 11.64 -8.33
N LEU A 20 6.95 10.50 -7.85
CA LEU A 20 5.67 9.95 -8.26
C LEU A 20 4.88 9.53 -7.03
N PHE A 21 3.57 9.74 -7.07
CA PHE A 21 2.67 9.41 -5.97
C PHE A 21 1.45 8.66 -6.50
N LYS A 22 1.13 7.52 -5.88
CA LYS A 22 -0.05 6.72 -6.17
C LYS A 22 -0.84 6.50 -4.89
N ARG A 23 -2.11 6.90 -4.91
CA ARG A 23 -3.07 6.58 -3.86
C ARG A 23 -3.90 5.36 -4.26
N ILE A 24 -4.03 4.42 -3.32
CA ILE A 24 -4.87 3.22 -3.45
C ILE A 24 -5.79 3.19 -2.23
N ASN A 25 -7.10 3.31 -2.46
CA ASN A 25 -8.09 3.22 -1.39
C ASN A 25 -8.64 1.80 -1.34
N PHE A 26 -8.53 1.16 -0.18
CA PHE A 26 -9.10 -0.17 0.01
C PHE A 26 -10.58 -0.13 0.36
N SER A 27 -11.27 -1.16 -0.08
CA SER A 27 -12.67 -1.43 0.21
C SER A 27 -12.84 -2.92 0.48
N SER A 28 -14.02 -3.32 0.93
CA SER A 28 -14.37 -4.74 1.10
C SER A 28 -14.32 -5.52 -0.22
N ALA A 29 -14.47 -4.85 -1.37
CA ALA A 29 -14.42 -5.47 -2.69
C ALA A 29 -13.00 -5.50 -3.31
N THR A 30 -12.01 -4.85 -2.68
CA THR A 30 -10.65 -4.81 -3.21
C THR A 30 -10.02 -6.20 -3.15
N SER A 31 -9.76 -6.79 -4.32
CA SER A 31 -9.16 -8.11 -4.47
C SER A 31 -7.63 -8.04 -4.63
N PRO A 32 -6.90 -9.15 -4.40
CA PRO A 32 -5.46 -9.19 -4.63
C PRO A 32 -5.06 -8.82 -6.06
N GLY A 33 -5.84 -9.25 -7.04
CA GLY A 33 -5.59 -8.95 -8.45
C GLY A 33 -5.76 -7.47 -8.79
N LEU A 34 -6.74 -6.80 -8.17
CA LEU A 34 -6.92 -5.35 -8.34
C LEU A 34 -5.75 -4.56 -7.76
N PHE A 35 -5.25 -4.96 -6.58
CA PHE A 35 -4.06 -4.36 -6.01
C PHE A 35 -2.83 -4.56 -6.90
N GLN A 36 -2.57 -5.80 -7.33
CA GLN A 36 -1.44 -6.10 -8.22
C GLN A 36 -1.51 -5.27 -9.52
N ALA A 37 -2.66 -5.24 -10.19
CA ALA A 37 -2.84 -4.47 -11.42
C ALA A 37 -2.60 -2.96 -11.20
N SER A 38 -3.03 -2.42 -10.05
CA SER A 38 -2.83 -1.01 -9.71
C SER A 38 -1.35 -0.64 -9.56
N ILE A 39 -0.53 -1.57 -9.05
CA ILE A 39 0.93 -1.38 -8.93
C ILE A 39 1.60 -1.54 -10.29
N GLU A 40 1.19 -2.55 -11.06
CA GLU A 40 1.75 -2.80 -12.39
C GLU A 40 1.48 -1.66 -13.37
N GLN A 41 0.36 -0.95 -13.25
CA GLN A 41 0.06 0.24 -14.06
C GLN A 41 1.05 1.40 -13.87
N GLU A 42 1.71 1.47 -12.73
CA GLU A 42 2.68 2.54 -12.41
C GLU A 42 4.13 2.11 -12.72
N CYS A 43 4.34 0.88 -13.20
CA CYS A 43 5.66 0.29 -13.38
C CYS A 43 5.90 -0.17 -14.82
N ASP A 44 7.03 0.27 -15.39
CA ASP A 44 7.49 -0.19 -16.70
C ASP A 44 8.53 -1.30 -16.54
N ASN A 45 8.66 -2.14 -17.58
CA ASN A 45 9.77 -3.07 -17.68
C ASN A 45 11.08 -2.29 -17.82
N LYS A 46 12.06 -2.57 -16.95
CA LYS A 46 13.41 -2.00 -17.02
C LYS A 46 14.34 -2.93 -17.79
N MET A 47 14.44 -4.16 -17.31
CA MET A 47 15.32 -5.17 -17.89
C MET A 47 14.84 -6.57 -17.48
N GLY A 48 14.40 -7.36 -18.46
CA GLY A 48 13.97 -8.74 -18.24
C GLY A 48 12.78 -8.85 -17.27
N LYS A 49 13.05 -9.36 -16.06
CA LYS A 49 12.06 -9.56 -14.99
C LYS A 49 12.02 -8.41 -13.96
N GLU A 50 12.80 -7.36 -14.18
CA GLU A 50 12.84 -6.17 -13.31
C GLU A 50 11.93 -5.06 -13.82
N TYR A 51 11.13 -4.52 -12.91
CA TYR A 51 10.13 -3.49 -13.14
C TYR A 51 10.33 -2.36 -12.14
N GLY A 52 9.83 -1.20 -12.48
CA GLY A 52 9.77 -0.08 -11.56
C GLY A 52 9.21 1.17 -12.22
N PRO A 53 9.05 2.24 -11.47
CA PRO A 53 8.46 3.47 -11.97
C PRO A 53 9.24 4.04 -13.16
N PRO A 54 8.57 4.76 -14.08
CA PRO A 54 9.22 5.35 -15.24
C PRO A 54 10.41 6.23 -14.84
N GLN A 55 11.42 6.29 -15.70
CA GLN A 55 12.63 7.10 -15.48
C GLN A 55 13.41 6.80 -14.18
N ASN A 56 13.25 5.60 -13.58
CA ASN A 56 13.89 5.20 -12.32
C ASN A 56 13.54 6.12 -11.13
N LYS A 57 12.42 6.83 -11.22
CA LYS A 57 11.89 7.66 -10.14
C LYS A 57 11.49 6.80 -8.94
N LEU A 58 11.50 7.41 -7.75
CA LEU A 58 10.91 6.81 -6.56
C LEU A 58 9.40 7.05 -6.56
N LEU A 59 8.63 5.97 -6.54
CA LEU A 59 7.17 6.00 -6.43
C LEU A 59 6.74 5.77 -4.98
N ALA A 60 5.99 6.71 -4.42
CA ALA A 60 5.33 6.52 -3.14
C ALA A 60 3.90 5.99 -3.35
N ILE A 61 3.59 4.91 -2.65
CA ILE A 61 2.28 4.25 -2.64
C ILE A 61 1.63 4.55 -1.30
N PHE A 62 0.54 5.31 -1.33
CA PHE A 62 -0.31 5.56 -0.18
C PHE A 62 -1.49 4.59 -0.21
N ILE A 63 -1.56 3.70 0.79
CA ILE A 63 -2.64 2.73 0.96
C ILE A 63 -3.58 3.25 2.04
N ASP A 64 -4.76 3.68 1.63
CA ASP A 64 -5.80 4.13 2.54
C ASP A 64 -6.72 2.98 2.93
N ASP A 65 -7.31 3.08 4.12
CA ASP A 65 -8.26 2.08 4.64
C ASP A 65 -7.72 0.64 4.67
N LEU A 66 -6.48 0.44 5.12
CA LEU A 66 -5.80 -0.87 5.15
C LEU A 66 -6.60 -1.98 5.86
N SER A 67 -7.46 -1.65 6.81
CA SER A 67 -8.31 -2.60 7.55
C SER A 67 -9.59 -3.02 6.82
N MET A 68 -9.96 -2.36 5.72
CA MET A 68 -11.23 -2.59 5.02
C MET A 68 -11.34 -3.84 4.14
N PRO A 69 -10.25 -4.46 3.60
CA PRO A 69 -10.39 -5.65 2.78
C PRO A 69 -11.15 -6.78 3.48
N PHE A 70 -11.90 -7.54 2.67
CA PHE A 70 -12.73 -8.65 3.15
C PHE A 70 -11.94 -9.64 4.01
N VAL A 71 -12.52 -9.98 5.16
CA VAL A 71 -12.03 -11.00 6.08
C VAL A 71 -12.80 -12.30 5.78
N ASN A 72 -12.08 -13.37 5.47
CA ASN A 72 -12.70 -14.66 5.19
C ASN A 72 -13.22 -15.33 6.49
N LYS A 73 -13.88 -16.49 6.35
CA LYS A 73 -14.42 -17.24 7.49
C LYS A 73 -13.38 -17.71 8.51
N TRP A 74 -12.11 -17.74 8.12
CA TRP A 74 -10.98 -18.15 8.95
C TRP A 74 -10.22 -16.96 9.56
N GLY A 75 -10.66 -15.72 9.27
CA GLY A 75 -10.03 -14.51 9.79
C GLY A 75 -8.92 -13.94 8.89
N ASP A 76 -8.69 -14.49 7.70
CA ASP A 76 -7.64 -13.98 6.82
C ASP A 76 -8.13 -12.87 5.89
N GLN A 77 -7.24 -11.92 5.63
CA GLN A 77 -7.40 -10.88 4.63
C GLN A 77 -6.43 -11.13 3.47
N ILE A 78 -6.88 -11.87 2.45
CA ILE A 78 -6.04 -12.31 1.32
C ILE A 78 -5.42 -11.12 0.58
N THR A 79 -6.15 -10.01 0.45
CA THR A 79 -5.65 -8.77 -0.15
C THR A 79 -4.44 -8.20 0.60
N LEU A 80 -4.34 -8.39 1.91
CA LEU A 80 -3.19 -7.91 2.69
C LEU A 80 -1.97 -8.82 2.56
N GLU A 81 -2.14 -10.08 2.19
CA GLU A 81 -1.00 -10.98 1.93
C GLU A 81 -0.26 -10.60 0.65
N ILE A 82 -0.96 -10.15 -0.38
CA ILE A 82 -0.30 -9.67 -1.61
C ILE A 82 0.42 -8.33 -1.37
N VAL A 83 -0.11 -7.47 -0.49
CA VAL A 83 0.57 -6.24 -0.03
C VAL A 83 1.84 -6.61 0.73
N ARG A 84 1.74 -7.54 1.69
CA ARG A 84 2.90 -8.03 2.44
C ARG A 84 3.97 -8.60 1.50
N GLN A 85 3.56 -9.42 0.52
CA GLN A 85 4.48 -9.98 -0.46
C GLN A 85 5.23 -8.89 -1.23
N LEU A 86 4.52 -7.85 -1.68
CA LEU A 86 5.16 -6.72 -2.38
C LEU A 86 6.19 -6.02 -1.50
N ILE A 87 5.86 -5.73 -0.24
CA ILE A 87 6.74 -5.00 0.67
C ILE A 87 7.95 -5.86 1.08
N GLU A 88 7.73 -7.13 1.41
CA GLU A 88 8.75 -8.03 1.96
C GLU A 88 9.66 -8.64 0.88
N GLN A 89 9.10 -8.98 -0.28
CA GLN A 89 9.84 -9.65 -1.37
C GLN A 89 10.18 -8.70 -2.52
N GLY A 90 9.58 -7.50 -2.56
CA GLY A 90 9.82 -6.54 -3.63
C GLY A 90 9.28 -7.00 -4.98
N GLY A 91 8.09 -7.61 -5.03
CA GLY A 91 7.53 -8.10 -6.28
C GLY A 91 6.36 -9.06 -6.18
N PHE A 92 5.96 -9.60 -7.35
CA PHE A 92 4.84 -10.52 -7.50
C PHE A 92 5.22 -11.75 -8.30
N TYR A 93 4.46 -12.84 -8.17
CA TYR A 93 4.56 -13.95 -9.11
C TYR A 93 3.64 -13.72 -10.31
N TRP A 94 4.11 -14.11 -11.49
CA TRP A 94 3.29 -14.06 -12.70
C TRP A 94 2.12 -15.04 -12.58
N LEU A 95 0.91 -14.54 -12.87
CA LEU A 95 -0.32 -15.33 -12.89
C LEU A 95 -0.67 -15.84 -14.29
N ASP A 96 -0.11 -15.23 -15.34
CA ASP A 96 -0.30 -15.65 -16.72
C ASP A 96 0.21 -17.09 -16.94
N LYS A 97 -0.52 -17.84 -17.76
CA LYS A 97 -0.24 -19.26 -18.04
C LYS A 97 1.16 -19.45 -18.61
N ALA A 98 1.61 -18.55 -19.49
CA ALA A 98 2.89 -18.69 -20.18
C ALA A 98 4.11 -18.45 -19.28
N GLN A 99 3.96 -17.68 -18.20
CA GLN A 99 5.06 -17.25 -17.33
C GLN A 99 4.85 -17.64 -15.86
N ARG A 100 3.88 -18.51 -15.59
CA ARG A 100 3.45 -18.86 -14.23
C ARG A 100 4.62 -19.27 -13.35
N GLY A 101 4.65 -18.73 -12.12
CA GLY A 101 5.68 -19.05 -11.13
C GLY A 101 7.00 -18.29 -11.31
N ASN A 102 7.18 -17.55 -12.40
CA ASN A 102 8.26 -16.57 -12.48
C ASN A 102 8.02 -15.45 -11.47
N PHE A 103 9.09 -14.95 -10.85
CA PHE A 103 9.03 -13.77 -9.99
C PHE A 103 9.27 -12.50 -10.80
N LYS A 104 8.41 -11.51 -10.64
CA LYS A 104 8.49 -10.15 -11.18
C LYS A 104 9.01 -9.25 -10.06
N SER A 105 10.26 -8.79 -10.17
CA SER A 105 10.84 -7.89 -9.19
C SER A 105 10.44 -6.45 -9.51
N ILE A 106 9.96 -5.71 -8.50
CA ILE A 106 9.56 -4.32 -8.59
C ILE A 106 10.42 -3.49 -7.64
N LYS A 107 11.15 -2.51 -8.18
CA LYS A 107 12.09 -1.66 -7.44
C LYS A 107 11.62 -0.21 -7.35
N ASN A 108 12.27 0.57 -6.48
CA ASN A 108 12.04 2.01 -6.29
C ASN A 108 10.61 2.36 -5.86
N LEU A 109 10.09 1.59 -4.90
CA LEU A 109 8.82 1.84 -4.24
C LEU A 109 9.03 2.30 -2.79
N SER A 110 8.12 3.14 -2.31
CA SER A 110 8.00 3.56 -0.92
C SER A 110 6.55 3.41 -0.49
N TYR A 111 6.27 3.02 0.75
CA TYR A 111 4.92 2.68 1.19
C TYR A 111 4.51 3.52 2.40
N VAL A 112 3.28 4.00 2.39
CA VAL A 112 2.62 4.64 3.53
C VAL A 112 1.22 4.07 3.65
N GLY A 113 0.83 3.68 4.86
CA GLY A 113 -0.44 3.06 5.14
C GLY A 113 -1.25 3.88 6.15
N ALA A 114 -2.56 3.97 5.92
CA ALA A 114 -3.50 4.54 6.88
C ALA A 114 -4.64 3.53 7.16
N MET A 115 -5.09 3.51 8.40
CA MET A 115 -6.30 2.78 8.80
C MET A 115 -6.90 3.42 10.04
N ASN A 116 -8.16 3.10 10.28
CA ASN A 116 -8.82 3.43 11.53
C ASN A 116 -8.34 2.53 12.66
N HIS A 117 -8.47 3.00 13.91
CA HIS A 117 -8.17 2.17 15.08
C HIS A 117 -8.97 0.87 15.05
N PRO A 118 -8.33 -0.29 15.30
CA PRO A 118 -9.01 -1.58 15.37
C PRO A 118 -9.95 -1.61 16.58
N GLY A 119 -11.05 -2.37 16.47
CA GLY A 119 -12.11 -2.44 17.48
C GLY A 119 -13.36 -1.62 17.12
N GLY A 120 -14.38 -1.66 17.98
CA GLY A 120 -15.64 -0.93 17.75
C GLY A 120 -16.36 -1.30 16.45
N GLY A 121 -16.22 -2.55 15.99
CA GLY A 121 -16.77 -3.04 14.71
C GLY A 121 -15.83 -2.89 13.52
N ARG A 122 -14.61 -2.39 13.71
CA ARG A 122 -13.57 -2.30 12.67
C ARG A 122 -12.58 -3.45 12.79
N ASN A 123 -12.22 -4.02 11.65
CA ASN A 123 -11.23 -5.10 11.58
C ASN A 123 -9.83 -4.58 11.90
N ASP A 124 -8.98 -5.48 12.38
CA ASP A 124 -7.55 -5.25 12.52
C ASP A 124 -6.79 -5.91 11.37
N ILE A 125 -5.57 -5.46 11.09
CA ILE A 125 -4.71 -6.04 10.04
C ILE A 125 -3.82 -7.17 10.60
N PRO A 126 -3.36 -8.12 9.77
CA PRO A 126 -2.50 -9.22 10.21
C PRO A 126 -1.19 -8.73 10.84
N ASN A 127 -0.78 -9.36 11.95
CA ASN A 127 0.48 -9.04 12.65
C ASN A 127 1.72 -9.13 11.74
N ARG A 128 1.70 -10.05 10.77
CA ARG A 128 2.77 -10.20 9.78
C ARG A 128 2.95 -8.97 8.90
N LEU A 129 1.86 -8.28 8.57
CA LEU A 129 1.90 -7.04 7.81
C LEU A 129 2.29 -5.87 8.73
N LYS A 130 1.75 -5.80 9.95
CA LYS A 130 2.10 -4.75 10.93
C LYS A 130 3.60 -4.60 11.13
N ARG A 131 4.33 -5.71 11.23
CA ARG A 131 5.79 -5.73 11.42
C ARG A 131 6.57 -5.00 10.31
N GLN A 132 5.98 -4.85 9.13
CA GLN A 132 6.61 -4.15 8.01
C GLN A 132 6.48 -2.62 8.09
N PHE A 133 5.68 -2.10 9.03
CA PHE A 133 5.42 -0.67 9.18
C PHE A 133 5.92 -0.13 10.52
N PHE A 134 6.31 1.14 10.49
CA PHE A 134 6.42 1.94 11.71
C PHE A 134 5.03 2.51 12.04
N ILE A 135 4.44 2.06 13.15
CA ILE A 135 3.04 2.35 13.50
C ILE A 135 3.00 3.37 14.63
N PHE A 136 2.17 4.40 14.47
CA PHE A 136 1.86 5.39 15.50
C PHE A 136 0.38 5.78 15.42
N ASN A 137 -0.16 6.28 16.52
CA ASN A 137 -1.55 6.70 16.61
C ASN A 137 -1.69 8.17 16.26
N MET A 138 -2.70 8.49 15.45
CA MET A 138 -3.07 9.87 15.15
C MET A 138 -4.36 10.21 15.91
N ILE A 139 -4.23 11.10 16.89
CA ILE A 139 -5.35 11.60 17.68
C ILE A 139 -6.01 12.79 16.98
N LEU A 140 -7.28 13.02 17.31
CA LEU A 140 -7.96 14.24 16.88
C LEU A 140 -7.24 15.47 17.45
N PRO A 141 -7.18 16.59 16.70
CA PRO A 141 -6.62 17.82 17.22
C PRO A 141 -7.44 18.28 18.43
N LEU A 142 -6.74 18.76 19.46
CA LEU A 142 -7.35 19.18 20.74
C LEU A 142 -8.17 20.47 20.61
N SER A 143 -7.89 21.28 19.59
CA SER A 143 -8.66 22.46 19.24
C SER A 143 -8.71 22.62 17.72
N ILE A 144 -9.83 23.14 17.24
CA ILE A 144 -10.03 23.53 15.84
C ILE A 144 -9.72 25.03 15.67
N GLU A 145 -9.57 25.78 16.77
CA GLU A 145 -9.14 27.18 16.75
C GLU A 145 -7.70 27.26 16.24
N GLY A 146 -7.49 27.91 15.09
CA GLY A 146 -6.20 28.02 14.40
C GLY A 146 -5.97 27.07 13.22
N ILE A 147 -6.96 26.23 12.86
CA ILE A 147 -6.92 25.39 11.64
C ILE A 147 -7.59 26.08 10.43
N TYR A 148 -8.27 27.21 10.66
CA TYR A 148 -8.86 28.08 9.63
C TYR A 148 -8.12 29.41 9.53
#